data_AF-A0A832D990-F1
#
_entry.id   AF-A0A832D990-F1
#
_cell.length_a   1.000
_cell.length_b   1.000
_cell.length_c   1.000
_cell.angle_alpha   90.00
_cell.angle_beta   90.00
_cell.angle_gamma   90.00
#
_symmetry.space_group_name_H-M   'P 1'
#
loop_
_entity.id
_entity.type
_entity.pdbx_description
1 polymer ?
#
loop_
_entity_poly.entity_id
_entity_poly.type
_entity_poly.pdbx_seq_one_letter_code
_entity_poly.pdbx_strand_id
1 'polypeptide(L)'
;DRQKQVFRFLAFNMKSDKFAVYFLSPALRGGVLVANSKWEKGYFSVTDSAVWFLSPEKQIRVPLNALGSVNKDKRTVGDKQRLVLSITHMEGREVITSFILCPETTLELLMDYLKRILEQQKPKEKLSEIEEQILTMVYTGLDSSNIESILGITTEELNRIYDKFVSLGLARVVKVRKEIELTPKGVVLVSESAMKLGGGKGG
;
A
#
# COMPACT_ATOMS: atom_id res chain seq x y z
N ASP A 1 11.94 31.21 -7.71
CA ASP A 1 11.23 30.06 -7.12
C ASP A 1 12.13 28.83 -7.14
N ARG A 2 12.46 28.33 -5.94
CA ARG A 2 13.39 27.21 -5.70
C ARG A 2 12.89 25.92 -6.33
N GLN A 3 11.58 25.70 -6.35
CA GLN A 3 11.00 24.46 -6.84
C GLN A 3 11.21 24.28 -8.35
N LYS A 4 11.02 25.35 -9.12
CA LYS A 4 11.29 25.38 -10.56
C LYS A 4 12.77 25.17 -10.89
N GLN A 5 13.69 25.60 -10.01
CA GLN A 5 15.12 25.34 -10.16
C GLN A 5 15.44 23.85 -9.94
N VAL A 6 14.87 23.23 -8.91
CA VAL A 6 15.00 21.79 -8.64
C VAL A 6 14.44 20.97 -9.79
N PHE A 7 13.25 21.30 -10.30
CA PHE A 7 12.68 20.66 -11.48
C PHE A 7 13.63 20.72 -12.67
N ARG A 8 14.16 21.90 -13.02
CA ARG A 8 15.11 22.05 -14.14
C ARG A 8 16.36 21.19 -13.90
N PHE A 9 16.92 21.24 -12.69
CA PHE A 9 18.11 20.46 -12.37
C PHE A 9 17.86 18.96 -12.58
N LEU A 10 16.78 18.40 -12.04
CA LEU A 10 16.42 16.98 -12.20
C LEU A 10 16.09 16.65 -13.67
N ALA A 11 15.27 17.48 -14.32
CA ALA A 11 14.84 17.25 -15.69
C ALA A 11 16.00 17.24 -16.69
N PHE A 12 17.08 18.01 -16.46
CA PHE A 12 18.22 18.07 -17.37
C PHE A 12 19.43 17.24 -16.95
N ASN A 13 19.69 17.08 -15.65
CA ASN A 13 20.91 16.43 -15.17
C ASN A 13 20.71 15.00 -14.68
N MET A 14 19.47 14.56 -14.44
CA MET A 14 19.21 13.17 -14.05
C MET A 14 19.46 12.24 -15.22
N LYS A 15 20.32 11.24 -15.02
CA LYS A 15 20.54 10.15 -15.97
C LYS A 15 19.38 9.16 -15.83
N SER A 16 18.45 9.19 -16.77
CA SER A 16 17.21 8.42 -16.74
C SER A 16 16.58 8.39 -18.12
N ASP A 17 15.80 7.36 -18.41
CA ASP A 17 14.85 7.40 -19.52
C ASP A 17 13.70 8.33 -19.14
N LYS A 18 13.38 9.31 -20.00
CA LYS A 18 12.39 10.37 -19.72
C LYS A 18 11.31 10.37 -20.78
N PHE A 19 10.07 10.36 -20.32
CA PHE A 19 8.87 10.34 -21.16
C PHE A 19 8.06 11.59 -20.86
N ALA A 20 7.75 12.39 -21.89
CA ALA A 20 6.86 13.52 -21.74
C ALA A 20 5.43 13.01 -21.56
N VAL A 21 4.78 13.37 -20.45
CA VAL A 21 3.46 12.86 -20.07
C VAL A 21 2.60 13.95 -19.45
N TYR A 22 1.31 13.67 -19.32
CA TYR A 22 0.49 14.28 -18.30
C TYR A 22 0.33 13.28 -17.15
N PHE A 23 0.45 13.71 -15.90
CA PHE A 23 0.24 12.82 -14.76
C PHE A 23 -0.68 13.43 -13.71
N LEU A 24 -1.34 12.58 -12.93
CA LEU A 24 -2.16 12.92 -11.78
C LEU A 24 -1.63 12.13 -10.58
N SER A 25 -0.97 12.80 -9.64
CA SER A 25 -0.38 12.15 -8.46
C SER A 25 -0.40 13.07 -7.24
N PRO A 26 -0.90 12.60 -6.08
CA PRO A 26 -1.72 11.40 -5.92
C PRO A 26 -3.09 11.58 -6.62
N ALA A 27 -3.61 10.51 -7.24
CA ALA A 27 -4.99 10.49 -7.74
C ALA A 27 -5.93 9.83 -6.72
N LEU A 28 -5.48 8.76 -6.08
CA LEU A 28 -6.18 8.09 -4.98
C LEU A 28 -5.25 7.89 -3.78
N ARG A 29 -5.80 7.98 -2.57
CA ARG A 29 -5.17 7.57 -1.30
C ARG A 29 -6.04 6.50 -0.65
N GLY A 30 -5.51 5.28 -0.51
CA GLY A 30 -6.26 4.16 0.05
C GLY A 30 -7.54 3.82 -0.73
N GLY A 31 -7.55 4.06 -2.05
CA GLY A 31 -8.73 3.88 -2.90
C GLY A 31 -9.73 5.06 -2.90
N VAL A 32 -9.50 6.10 -2.10
CA VAL A 32 -10.35 7.30 -2.07
C VAL A 32 -9.77 8.37 -3.00
N LEU A 33 -10.62 9.00 -3.82
CA LEU A 33 -10.23 10.09 -4.72
C LEU A 33 -9.71 11.29 -3.92
N VAL A 34 -8.56 11.82 -4.32
CA VAL A 34 -8.00 13.02 -3.71
C VAL A 34 -8.68 14.26 -4.29
N ALA A 35 -9.27 15.08 -3.42
CA ALA A 35 -9.95 16.32 -3.80
C ALA A 35 -8.97 17.31 -4.47
N ASN A 36 -9.47 18.04 -5.47
CA ASN A 36 -8.71 19.07 -6.21
C ASN A 36 -7.44 18.57 -6.91
N SER A 37 -7.32 17.27 -7.17
CA SER A 37 -6.22 16.71 -7.94
C SER A 37 -6.24 17.25 -9.37
N LYS A 38 -5.11 17.76 -9.85
CA LYS A 38 -4.97 18.34 -11.19
C LYS A 38 -3.96 17.59 -12.02
N TRP A 39 -4.29 17.40 -13.29
CA TRP A 39 -3.36 16.85 -14.27
C TRP A 39 -2.22 17.84 -14.51
N GLU A 40 -1.00 17.34 -14.47
CA GLU A 40 0.21 18.13 -14.64
C GLU A 40 0.97 17.67 -15.86
N LYS A 41 1.38 18.62 -16.70
CA LYS A 41 2.29 18.37 -17.81
C LYS A 41 3.72 18.28 -17.27
N GLY A 42 4.41 17.20 -17.60
CA GLY A 42 5.76 16.97 -17.09
C GLY A 42 6.43 15.76 -17.71
N TYR A 43 7.31 15.14 -16.93
CA TYR A 43 8.06 13.95 -17.30
C TYR A 43 7.80 12.82 -16.33
N PHE A 44 7.57 11.62 -16.85
CA PHE A 44 7.78 10.39 -16.12
C PHE A 44 9.20 9.92 -16.41
N SER A 45 10.02 9.77 -15.38
CA SER A 45 11.43 9.39 -15.54
C SER A 45 11.73 8.10 -14.80
N VAL A 46 12.49 7.22 -15.42
CA VAL A 46 12.86 5.92 -14.86
C VAL A 46 14.37 5.88 -14.65
N THR A 47 14.77 5.54 -13.42
CA THR A 47 16.17 5.33 -13.03
C THR A 47 16.34 3.91 -12.49
N ASP A 48 17.59 3.51 -12.27
CA ASP A 48 17.94 2.19 -11.71
C ASP A 48 17.38 1.95 -10.30
N SER A 49 16.94 3.00 -9.58
CA SER A 49 16.49 2.88 -8.17
C SER A 49 15.10 3.44 -7.89
N ALA A 50 14.53 4.23 -8.82
CA ALA A 50 13.24 4.89 -8.63
C ALA A 50 12.60 5.30 -9.96
N VAL A 51 11.28 5.46 -9.92
CA VAL A 51 10.54 6.25 -10.92
C VAL A 51 10.23 7.63 -10.36
N TRP A 52 10.09 8.59 -11.26
CA TRP A 52 9.89 9.99 -10.90
C TRP A 52 8.75 10.60 -11.71
N PHE A 53 7.88 11.34 -11.03
CA PHE A 53 6.94 12.26 -11.66
C PHE A 53 7.47 13.67 -11.47
N LEU A 54 7.85 14.32 -12.56
CA LEU A 54 8.51 15.62 -12.56
C LEU A 54 7.67 16.64 -13.33
N SER A 55 7.22 17.68 -12.64
CA SER A 55 6.66 18.89 -13.22
C SER A 55 7.34 20.11 -12.57
N PRO A 56 7.11 21.34 -13.05
CA PRO A 56 7.56 22.53 -12.34
C PRO A 56 7.08 22.62 -10.88
N GLU A 57 5.89 22.07 -10.59
CA GLU A 57 5.18 22.19 -9.31
C GLU A 57 5.28 20.92 -8.45
N LYS A 58 5.75 19.79 -8.99
CA LYS A 58 5.88 18.52 -8.27
C LYS A 58 7.12 17.74 -8.68
N GLN A 59 7.84 17.22 -7.70
CA GLN A 59 8.98 16.31 -7.91
C GLN A 59 8.78 15.09 -7.01
N ILE A 60 8.00 14.12 -7.48
CA ILE A 60 7.62 12.94 -6.71
C ILE A 60 8.58 11.81 -7.06
N ARG A 61 9.30 11.30 -6.06
CA ARG A 61 10.17 10.12 -6.18
C ARG A 61 9.46 8.91 -5.62
N VAL A 62 9.34 7.86 -6.42
CA VAL A 62 8.83 6.56 -6.00
C VAL A 62 9.95 5.53 -6.12
N PRO A 63 10.52 5.05 -4.99
CA PRO A 63 11.48 3.96 -5.01
C PRO A 63 10.93 2.73 -5.75
N LEU A 64 11.75 2.01 -6.51
CA LEU A 64 11.27 0.84 -7.24
C LEU A 64 10.67 -0.22 -6.31
N ASN A 65 11.23 -0.40 -5.11
CA ASN A 65 10.72 -1.34 -4.09
C ASN A 65 9.43 -0.89 -3.38
N ALA A 66 8.95 0.32 -3.67
CA ALA A 66 7.66 0.80 -3.19
C ALA A 66 6.56 0.68 -4.26
N LEU A 67 6.89 0.26 -5.48
CA LEU A 67 5.91 0.04 -6.54
C LEU A 67 5.04 -1.19 -6.20
N GLY A 68 3.73 -1.05 -6.36
CA GLY A 68 2.77 -2.13 -6.11
C GLY A 68 2.30 -2.80 -7.39
N SER A 69 1.57 -2.05 -8.22
CA SER A 69 0.95 -2.57 -9.44
C SER A 69 0.95 -1.54 -10.56
N VAL A 70 0.91 -2.03 -11.80
CA VAL A 70 0.81 -1.23 -13.01
C VAL A 70 -0.26 -1.80 -13.94
N ASN A 71 -1.29 -1.01 -14.24
CA ASN A 71 -2.47 -1.44 -14.99
C ASN A 71 -2.94 -0.37 -15.96
N LYS A 72 -3.73 -0.78 -16.96
CA LYS A 72 -4.48 0.16 -17.82
C LYS A 72 -5.78 0.53 -17.15
N ASP A 73 -6.20 1.79 -17.31
CA ASP A 73 -7.46 2.29 -16.79
C ASP A 73 -8.07 3.33 -17.75
N LYS A 74 -9.38 3.57 -17.64
CA LYS A 74 -10.06 4.63 -18.36
C LYS A 74 -10.44 5.75 -17.40
N ARG A 75 -10.02 6.97 -17.72
CA ARG A 75 -10.28 8.16 -16.91
C ARG A 75 -10.79 9.31 -17.77
N THR A 76 -11.68 10.09 -17.19
CA THR A 76 -12.11 11.38 -17.74
C THR A 76 -10.97 12.39 -17.58
N VAL A 77 -10.45 12.91 -18.70
CA VAL A 77 -9.43 13.97 -18.71
C VAL A 77 -9.95 15.13 -19.56
N GLY A 78 -10.26 16.25 -18.90
CA GLY A 78 -11.13 17.27 -19.49
C GLY A 78 -12.51 16.66 -19.76
N ASP A 79 -12.99 16.76 -20.99
CA ASP A 79 -14.33 16.26 -21.37
C ASP A 79 -14.30 14.91 -22.12
N LYS A 80 -13.15 14.21 -22.11
CA LYS A 80 -12.96 12.99 -22.91
C LYS A 80 -12.50 11.83 -22.04
N GLN A 81 -13.04 10.64 -22.33
CA GLN A 81 -12.47 9.38 -21.83
C GLN A 81 -11.11 9.14 -22.50
N ARG A 82 -10.11 8.83 -21.69
CA ARG A 82 -8.74 8.54 -22.11
C ARG A 82 -8.24 7.28 -21.43
N LEU A 83 -7.48 6.49 -22.17
CA LEU A 83 -6.68 5.41 -21.61
C LEU A 83 -5.52 6.02 -20.82
N VAL A 84 -5.30 5.54 -19.61
CA VAL A 84 -4.21 5.97 -18.73
C VAL A 84 -3.51 4.75 -18.15
N LEU A 85 -2.24 4.94 -17.78
CA LEU A 85 -1.50 3.99 -16.96
C LEU A 85 -1.78 4.30 -15.49
N SER A 86 -2.29 3.33 -14.75
CA SER A 86 -2.48 3.38 -13.31
C SER A 86 -1.29 2.71 -12.64
N ILE A 87 -0.58 3.47 -11.80
CA ILE A 87 0.56 2.97 -11.02
C ILE A 87 0.19 3.12 -9.54
N THR A 88 0.27 2.02 -8.80
CA THR A 88 0.16 2.04 -7.34
C THR A 88 1.54 1.99 -6.69
N HIS A 89 1.71 2.70 -5.59
CA HIS A 89 2.91 2.63 -4.77
C HIS A 89 2.59 2.90 -3.29
N MET A 90 3.49 2.48 -2.41
CA MET A 90 3.39 2.76 -0.98
C MET A 90 4.02 4.11 -0.64
N GLU A 91 3.26 4.97 0.03
CA GLU A 91 3.76 6.17 0.70
C GLU A 91 3.48 6.03 2.21
N GLY A 92 4.52 5.70 2.98
CA GLY A 92 4.36 5.38 4.40
C GLY A 92 3.52 4.13 4.62
N ARG A 93 2.26 4.30 5.06
CA ARG A 93 1.29 3.21 5.27
C ARG A 93 0.13 3.24 4.28
N GLU A 94 0.11 4.22 3.38
CA GLU A 94 -0.97 4.39 2.43
C GLU A 94 -0.59 3.86 1.06
N VAL A 95 -1.55 3.22 0.40
CA VAL A 95 -1.46 2.91 -1.03
C VAL A 95 -1.86 4.16 -1.81
N ILE A 96 -0.95 4.64 -2.64
CA ILE A 96 -1.15 5.78 -3.52
C ILE A 96 -1.33 5.30 -4.94
N THR A 97 -2.39 5.73 -5.60
CA THR A 97 -2.57 5.51 -7.04
C THR A 97 -2.27 6.80 -7.80
N SER A 98 -1.46 6.69 -8.85
CA SER A 98 -1.13 7.78 -9.77
C SER A 98 -1.54 7.40 -11.18
N PHE A 99 -2.01 8.36 -11.97
CA PHE A 99 -2.34 8.14 -13.38
C PHE A 99 -1.34 8.84 -14.30
N ILE A 100 -1.01 8.19 -15.41
CA ILE A 100 -0.19 8.73 -16.49
C ILE A 100 -0.97 8.67 -17.79
N LEU A 101 -1.08 9.82 -18.46
CA LEU A 101 -1.62 9.96 -19.80
C LEU A 101 -0.45 10.26 -20.77
N CYS A 102 -0.29 9.39 -21.76
CA CYS A 102 0.73 9.49 -22.80
C CYS A 102 0.24 8.76 -24.08
N PRO A 103 0.96 8.84 -25.21
CA PRO A 103 0.63 8.06 -26.40
C PRO A 103 0.57 6.57 -26.09
N GLU A 104 -0.35 5.84 -26.73
CA GLU A 104 -0.63 4.44 -26.41
C GLU A 104 0.60 3.52 -26.56
N THR A 105 1.43 3.75 -27.58
CA THR A 105 2.71 3.04 -27.75
C THR A 105 3.68 3.26 -26.58
N THR A 106 3.74 4.48 -26.04
CA THR A 106 4.54 4.81 -24.86
C THR A 106 3.94 4.17 -23.60
N LEU A 107 2.61 4.15 -23.50
CA LEU A 107 1.89 3.52 -22.40
C LEU A 107 2.18 2.01 -22.31
N GLU A 108 2.09 1.30 -23.44
CA GLU A 108 2.44 -0.14 -23.54
C GLU A 108 3.90 -0.37 -23.12
N LEU A 109 4.83 0.39 -23.68
CA LEU A 109 6.26 0.29 -23.37
C LEU A 109 6.53 0.47 -21.85
N LEU A 110 5.95 1.52 -21.26
CA LEU A 110 6.10 1.81 -19.83
C LEU A 110 5.47 0.70 -18.98
N MET A 111 4.29 0.22 -19.37
CA MET A 111 3.61 -0.87 -18.66
C MET A 111 4.48 -2.13 -18.65
N ASP A 112 4.99 -2.56 -19.81
CA ASP A 112 5.80 -3.77 -19.92
C ASP A 112 7.10 -3.66 -19.15
N TYR A 113 7.75 -2.50 -19.23
CA TYR A 113 8.96 -2.21 -18.46
C TYR A 113 8.72 -2.29 -16.95
N LEU A 114 7.68 -1.62 -16.44
CA LEU A 114 7.35 -1.61 -15.02
C LEU A 114 6.88 -2.99 -14.54
N LYS A 115 6.14 -3.74 -15.37
CA LYS A 115 5.78 -5.13 -15.06
C LYS A 115 7.01 -6.00 -14.86
N ARG A 116 8.02 -5.88 -15.73
CA ARG A 116 9.28 -6.64 -15.56
C ARG A 116 9.99 -6.31 -14.25
N ILE A 117 10.00 -5.04 -13.82
CA ILE A 117 10.53 -4.65 -12.51
C ILE A 117 9.73 -5.31 -11.39
N LEU A 118 8.40 -5.23 -11.44
CA LEU A 118 7.54 -5.84 -10.42
C LEU A 118 7.73 -7.36 -10.34
N GLU A 119 7.84 -8.06 -11.48
CA GLU A 119 8.12 -9.50 -11.50
C GLU A 119 9.46 -9.84 -10.83
N GLN A 120 10.49 -9.00 -10.96
CA GLN A 120 11.78 -9.19 -10.28
C GLN A 120 11.70 -8.97 -8.76
N GLN A 121 10.69 -8.24 -8.30
CA GLN A 121 10.48 -7.94 -6.88
C GLN A 121 9.54 -8.92 -6.18
N LYS A 122 8.78 -9.73 -6.92
CA LYS A 122 7.94 -10.76 -6.31
C LYS A 122 8.80 -11.71 -5.49
N PRO A 123 8.34 -12.11 -4.29
CA PRO A 123 9.00 -13.17 -3.55
C PRO A 123 9.16 -14.41 -4.44
N LYS A 124 10.35 -15.01 -4.42
CA LYS A 124 10.63 -16.25 -5.16
C LYS A 124 9.87 -17.43 -4.57
N GLU A 125 9.53 -17.35 -3.29
CA GLU A 125 8.74 -18.36 -2.61
C GLU A 125 7.28 -18.26 -3.03
N LYS A 126 6.71 -19.37 -3.47
CA LYS A 126 5.28 -19.47 -3.74
C LYS A 126 4.53 -19.59 -2.42
N LEU A 127 3.46 -18.81 -2.30
CA LEU A 127 2.52 -18.95 -1.21
C LEU A 127 1.61 -20.15 -1.46
N SER A 128 1.15 -20.77 -0.39
CA SER A 128 0.05 -21.74 -0.42
C SER A 128 -1.28 -21.02 -0.62
N GLU A 129 -2.31 -21.76 -1.03
CA GLU A 129 -3.65 -21.21 -1.27
C GLU A 129 -4.22 -20.52 -0.01
N ILE A 130 -4.02 -21.11 1.17
CA ILE A 130 -4.46 -20.51 2.44
C ILE A 130 -3.69 -19.21 2.75
N GLU A 131 -2.40 -19.13 2.42
CA GLU A 131 -1.59 -17.94 2.62
C GLU A 131 -2.05 -16.79 1.70
N GLU A 132 -2.33 -17.06 0.42
CA GLU A 132 -2.88 -16.08 -0.52
C GLU A 132 -4.28 -15.60 -0.06
N GLN A 133 -5.11 -16.51 0.45
CA GLN A 133 -6.42 -16.18 0.99
C GLN A 133 -6.31 -15.27 2.23
N ILE A 134 -5.37 -15.54 3.14
CA ILE A 134 -5.13 -14.69 4.32
C ILE A 134 -4.67 -13.30 3.89
N LEU A 135 -3.72 -13.16 2.96
CA LEU A 135 -3.31 -11.85 2.43
C LEU A 135 -4.48 -11.08 1.83
N THR A 136 -5.36 -11.78 1.09
CA THR A 136 -6.57 -11.17 0.52
C THR A 136 -7.52 -10.67 1.60
N MET A 137 -7.76 -11.44 2.66
CA MET A 137 -8.62 -11.01 3.77
C MET A 137 -8.03 -9.84 4.55
N VAL A 138 -6.70 -9.81 4.75
CA VAL A 138 -6.01 -8.65 5.31
C VAL A 138 -6.17 -7.43 4.41
N TYR A 139 -6.04 -7.60 3.09
CA TYR A 139 -6.25 -6.52 2.11
C TYR A 139 -7.68 -5.94 2.16
N THR A 140 -8.69 -6.78 2.40
CA THR A 140 -10.08 -6.31 2.57
C THR A 140 -10.37 -5.75 3.97
N GLY A 141 -9.38 -5.72 4.86
CA GLY A 141 -9.46 -5.08 6.17
C GLY A 141 -10.07 -5.94 7.27
N LEU A 142 -10.13 -7.28 7.10
CA LEU A 142 -10.57 -8.17 8.18
C LEU A 142 -9.55 -8.18 9.31
N ASP A 143 -10.05 -8.28 10.55
CA ASP A 143 -9.20 -8.47 11.72
C ASP A 143 -8.81 -9.95 11.93
N SER A 144 -7.80 -10.17 12.78
CA SER A 144 -7.24 -11.51 13.02
C SER A 144 -8.29 -12.49 13.56
N SER A 145 -9.18 -12.05 14.45
CA SER A 145 -10.24 -12.91 15.00
C SER A 145 -11.26 -13.33 13.95
N ASN A 146 -11.61 -12.44 13.01
CA ASN A 146 -12.48 -12.80 11.89
C ASN A 146 -11.79 -13.80 10.95
N ILE A 147 -10.50 -13.61 10.67
CA ILE A 147 -9.71 -14.52 9.82
C ILE A 147 -9.63 -15.92 10.45
N GLU A 148 -9.30 -16.01 11.75
CA GLU A 148 -9.28 -17.27 12.51
C GLU A 148 -10.63 -17.99 12.41
N SER A 149 -11.72 -17.27 12.66
CA SER A 149 -13.07 -17.84 12.62
C SER A 149 -13.50 -18.30 11.23
N ILE A 150 -13.15 -17.57 10.18
CA ILE A 150 -13.54 -17.89 8.80
C ILE A 150 -12.77 -19.12 8.28
N LEU A 151 -11.48 -19.20 8.60
CA LEU A 151 -10.63 -20.31 8.13
C LEU A 151 -10.62 -21.50 9.08
N GLY A 152 -11.14 -21.36 10.30
CA GLY A 152 -11.09 -22.40 11.31
C GLY A 152 -9.68 -22.72 11.78
N ILE A 153 -8.79 -21.71 11.80
CA ILE A 153 -7.38 -21.86 12.22
C ILE A 153 -7.16 -21.23 13.60
N THR A 154 -6.17 -21.76 14.32
CA THR A 154 -5.76 -21.24 15.63
C THR A 154 -5.00 -19.92 15.51
N THR A 155 -4.94 -19.17 16.61
CA THR A 155 -4.12 -17.95 16.72
C THR A 155 -2.65 -18.23 16.49
N GLU A 156 -2.13 -19.38 16.97
CA GLU A 156 -0.75 -19.80 16.75
C GLU A 156 -0.46 -20.07 15.27
N GLU A 157 -1.36 -20.73 14.56
CA GLU A 157 -1.23 -21.00 13.11
C GLU A 157 -1.25 -19.70 12.32
N LEU A 158 -2.21 -18.80 12.60
CA LEU A 158 -2.28 -17.51 11.93
C LEU A 158 -1.04 -16.66 12.19
N ASN A 159 -0.53 -16.62 13.42
CA ASN A 159 0.68 -15.89 13.76
C ASN A 159 1.91 -16.41 13.01
N ARG A 160 2.07 -17.74 12.86
CA ARG A 160 3.16 -18.31 12.06
C ARG A 160 3.11 -17.85 10.59
N ILE A 161 1.90 -17.78 10.03
CA ILE A 161 1.70 -17.30 8.67
C ILE A 161 2.01 -15.80 8.57
N TYR A 162 1.59 -14.99 9.55
CA TYR A 162 1.95 -13.57 9.62
C TYR A 162 3.46 -13.36 9.75
N ASP A 163 4.15 -14.13 10.58
CA ASP A 163 5.61 -14.07 10.70
C ASP A 163 6.30 -14.39 9.37
N LYS A 164 5.78 -15.36 8.62
CA LYS A 164 6.24 -15.66 7.26
C LYS A 164 5.99 -14.49 6.30
N PHE A 165 4.83 -13.85 6.32
CA PHE A 165 4.60 -12.67 5.47
C PHE A 165 5.54 -11.53 5.80
N VAL A 166 5.84 -11.32 7.07
CA VAL A 166 6.80 -10.30 7.50
C VAL A 166 8.21 -10.66 7.04
N SER A 167 8.63 -11.92 7.16
CA SER A 167 9.95 -12.37 6.71
C SER A 167 10.14 -12.28 5.19
N LEU A 168 9.06 -12.52 4.43
CA LEU A 168 9.01 -12.34 2.98
C LEU A 168 8.87 -10.87 2.54
N GLY A 169 8.72 -9.93 3.47
CA GLY A 169 8.52 -8.51 3.17
C GLY A 169 7.15 -8.16 2.59
N LEU A 170 6.18 -9.08 2.68
CA LEU A 170 4.81 -8.92 2.19
C LEU A 170 3.94 -8.11 3.15
N ALA A 171 4.27 -8.14 4.44
CA ALA A 171 3.53 -7.46 5.49
C ALA A 171 4.46 -6.83 6.53
N ARG A 172 3.89 -5.97 7.37
CA ARG A 172 4.57 -5.36 8.53
C ARG A 172 3.69 -5.46 9.75
N VAL A 173 4.28 -5.76 10.90
CA VAL A 173 3.56 -5.73 12.18
C VAL A 173 3.13 -4.28 12.49
N VAL A 174 1.82 -4.07 12.63
CA VAL A 174 1.25 -2.77 13.00
C VAL A 174 0.89 -2.68 14.49
N LYS A 175 0.56 -3.82 15.10
CA LYS A 175 0.16 -3.96 16.50
C LYS A 175 0.35 -5.41 16.92
N VAL A 176 0.67 -5.65 18.20
CA VAL A 176 0.65 -6.98 18.82
C VAL A 176 -0.47 -7.00 19.85
N ARG A 177 -1.38 -7.97 19.78
CA ARG A 177 -2.41 -8.21 20.80
C ARG A 177 -1.79 -9.06 21.92
N LYS A 178 -1.92 -8.59 23.17
CA LYS A 178 -1.48 -9.34 24.34
C LYS A 178 -2.68 -10.05 24.95
N GLU A 179 -2.54 -11.33 25.19
CA GLU A 179 -3.49 -12.11 25.98
C GLU A 179 -2.93 -12.31 27.39
N ILE A 180 -3.81 -12.35 28.39
CA ILE A 180 -3.43 -12.50 29.79
C ILE A 180 -4.32 -13.54 30.45
N GLU A 181 -3.75 -14.24 31.43
CA GLU A 181 -4.49 -15.05 32.38
C GLU A 181 -4.35 -14.42 33.78
N LEU A 182 -5.37 -14.58 34.61
CA LEU A 182 -5.29 -14.11 35.99
C LEU A 182 -4.30 -14.96 36.80
N THR A 183 -3.39 -14.29 37.50
CA THR A 183 -2.61 -14.95 38.55
C THR A 183 -3.50 -15.31 39.74
N PRO A 184 -3.09 -16.22 40.64
CA PRO A 184 -3.84 -16.50 41.87
C PRO A 184 -4.18 -15.24 42.69
N LYS A 185 -3.25 -14.26 42.74
CA LYS A 185 -3.51 -12.96 43.38
C LYS A 185 -4.63 -12.17 42.68
N GLY A 186 -4.66 -12.21 41.35
CA GLY A 186 -5.73 -11.61 40.55
C GLY A 186 -7.08 -12.27 40.78
N VAL A 187 -7.12 -13.61 40.90
CA VAL A 187 -8.33 -14.35 41.23
C VAL A 187 -8.87 -13.94 42.60
N VAL A 188 -8.02 -13.86 43.63
CA VAL A 188 -8.43 -13.40 44.98
C VAL A 188 -9.06 -12.01 44.94
N LEU A 189 -8.46 -11.07 44.21
CA LEU A 189 -9.01 -9.71 44.06
C LEU A 189 -10.40 -9.72 43.42
N VAL A 190 -10.61 -10.54 42.39
CA VAL A 190 -11.91 -10.69 41.72
C VAL A 190 -12.94 -11.30 42.68
N SER A 191 -12.56 -12.33 43.43
CA SER A 191 -13.44 -12.98 44.41
C SER A 191 -13.90 -12.02 45.52
N GLU A 192 -12.98 -11.23 46.09
CA GLU A 192 -13.33 -10.22 47.11
C GLU A 192 -14.28 -9.15 46.55
N SER A 193 -14.04 -8.72 45.31
CA SER A 193 -14.86 -7.70 44.64
C SER A 193 -16.26 -8.20 44.31
N ALA A 194 -16.38 -9.45 43.84
CA ALA A 194 -17.66 -10.10 43.56
C ALA A 194 -18.50 -10.28 44.83
N MET A 195 -17.88 -10.66 45.96
CA MET A 195 -18.56 -10.77 47.26
C MET A 195 -19.11 -9.41 47.75
N LYS A 196 -18.35 -8.32 47.56
CA LYS A 196 -18.80 -6.97 47.92
C LYS A 196 -20.02 -6.50 47.09
N LEU A 197 -20.10 -6.89 45.82
CA LEU A 197 -21.24 -6.56 44.94
C LEU A 197 -22.46 -7.45 45.22
N GLY A 198 -22.26 -8.70 45.65
CA GLY A 198 -23.33 -9.62 46.03
C GLY A 198 -23.99 -9.33 47.39
N GLY A 199 -23.25 -8.68 48.31
CA GLY A 199 -23.74 -8.33 49.65
C GLY A 199 -24.71 -7.13 49.72
N GLY A 200 -25.05 -6.51 48.59
CA GLY A 200 -25.92 -5.32 48.52
C GLY A 200 -27.43 -5.58 48.32
N LYS A 201 -27.87 -6.85 48.24
CA LYS A 201 -29.31 -7.21 48.20
C LYS A 201 -29.67 -8.01 49.45
N GLY A 202 -29.94 -7.29 50.53
CA GLY A 202 -30.39 -7.87 51.80
C GLY A 202 -30.63 -6.77 52.83
N GLY A 203 -31.50 -5.82 52.48
CA GLY A 203 -32.11 -4.86 53.39
C GLY A 203 -33.62 -5.00 53.32
#